data_AF-A0A1C6GGY2-F1
#
_entry.id   AF-A0A1C6GGY2-F1
#
_cell.length_a   1.000
_cell.length_b   1.000
_cell.length_c   1.000
_cell.angle_alpha   90.00
_cell.angle_beta   90.00
_cell.angle_gamma   90.00
#
_symmetry.space_group_name_H-M   'P 1'
#
loop_
_entity.id
_entity.type
_entity.pdbx_description
1 polymer ?
#
loop_
_entity_poly.entity_id
_entity_poly.type
_entity_poly.pdbx_seq_one_letter_code
_entity_poly.pdbx_strand_id
1 'polypeptide(L)'
;MSIKAFVRKNKYNMLAYIKNIKDQPLESLAKILPVSIVCTSLIGFIVAIAMFIFEGGFSNQIKAIKGDFFGGISEGFTLGTASILTSGIVPTIISVFILAEIVVLVISYFKTESKVKRITVGICLGIGGILFGFAGFFLAVCFGVISSKKTEMIIVKMLSNIDGMQINTIINGLKIIALIGIALLIIFIVFMLMSQYRWIIKNSAIAILISYIVLPLMVLLAENVIPMFIGLIAIVVIGGALLFGTKLFLSGGESSNSYDSGHSNYSELSRVVKTKKPVEKNTYQNEIKGWSEPFWRDKGGLGILQSQEDHIYCYNNWKEKQAVCRVSAFEKGEVAIIDYKTKRRIMSIAGCKTPKR
;
A
#
# COMPACT_ATOMS: atom_id res chain seq x y z
N MET A 1 6.86 35.86 17.52
CA MET A 1 5.79 36.35 16.61
C MET A 1 4.52 35.57 16.93
N SER A 2 3.37 36.22 17.17
CA SER A 2 2.13 35.48 17.48
C SER A 2 1.54 34.82 16.23
N ILE A 3 0.88 33.66 16.39
CA ILE A 3 0.24 32.91 15.29
C ILE A 3 -0.73 33.81 14.50
N LYS A 4 -1.50 34.65 15.20
CA LYS A 4 -2.40 35.62 14.57
C LYS A 4 -1.66 36.64 13.69
N ALA A 5 -0.52 37.15 14.15
CA ALA A 5 0.29 38.08 13.37
C ALA A 5 0.92 37.41 12.14
N PHE A 6 1.35 36.15 12.27
CA PHE A 6 1.87 35.35 11.17
C PHE A 6 0.81 35.10 10.08
N VAL A 7 -0.38 34.64 10.49
CA VAL A 7 -1.51 34.40 9.56
C VAL A 7 -1.91 35.68 8.85
N ARG A 8 -2.03 36.79 9.59
CA ARG A 8 -2.39 38.10 9.01
C ARG A 8 -1.36 38.56 7.97
N LYS A 9 -0.07 38.48 8.30
CA LYS A 9 1.02 38.87 7.38
C LYS A 9 1.00 38.01 6.11
N ASN A 10 0.85 36.69 6.25
CA ASN A 10 0.82 35.78 5.10
C ASN A 10 -0.43 35.96 4.24
N LYS A 11 -1.58 36.29 4.85
CA LYS A 11 -2.80 36.64 4.11
C LYS A 11 -2.59 37.86 3.20
N TYR A 12 -2.01 38.94 3.72
CA TYR A 12 -1.74 40.13 2.91
C TYR A 12 -0.74 39.86 1.79
N ASN A 13 0.32 39.11 2.07
CA ASN A 13 1.30 38.72 1.05
C ASN A 13 0.65 37.90 -0.06
N MET A 14 -0.22 36.95 0.30
CA MET A 14 -0.90 36.09 -0.67
C MET A 14 -1.90 36.87 -1.54
N LEU A 15 -2.66 37.79 -0.95
CA LEU A 15 -3.54 38.71 -1.70
C LEU A 15 -2.75 39.62 -2.65
N ALA A 16 -1.57 40.09 -2.22
CA ALA A 16 -0.69 40.88 -3.08
C ALA A 16 -0.19 40.06 -4.29
N TYR A 17 0.19 38.79 -4.08
CA TYR A 17 0.58 37.91 -5.19
C TYR A 17 -0.58 37.64 -6.15
N ILE A 18 -1.78 37.40 -5.64
CA ILE A 18 -2.97 37.23 -6.50
C ILE A 18 -3.21 38.48 -7.35
N LYS A 19 -3.10 39.68 -6.75
CA LYS A 19 -3.30 40.94 -7.46
C LYS A 19 -2.24 41.17 -8.54
N ASN A 20 -1.00 40.77 -8.27
CA ASN A 20 0.14 40.96 -9.16
C ASN A 20 0.33 39.83 -10.19
N ILE A 21 -0.61 38.86 -10.30
CA ILE A 21 -0.56 37.81 -11.33
C ILE A 21 -0.44 38.39 -12.74
N LYS A 22 -1.12 39.52 -13.01
CA LYS A 22 -1.10 40.16 -14.32
C LYS A 22 0.30 40.67 -14.69
N ASP A 23 1.02 41.21 -13.71
CA ASP A 23 2.31 41.88 -13.93
C ASP A 23 3.48 40.88 -13.84
N GLN A 24 3.39 39.92 -12.93
CA GLN A 24 4.42 38.91 -12.67
C GLN A 24 3.78 37.51 -12.52
N PRO A 25 3.30 36.91 -13.63
CA PRO A 25 2.52 35.67 -13.57
C PRO A 25 3.32 34.49 -13.02
N LEU A 26 4.56 34.31 -13.47
CA LEU A 26 5.41 33.19 -13.06
C LEU A 26 5.75 33.25 -11.56
N GLU A 27 6.17 34.41 -11.06
CA GLU A 27 6.53 34.56 -9.65
C GLU A 27 5.31 34.43 -8.74
N SER A 28 4.17 35.00 -9.15
CA SER A 28 2.92 34.92 -8.40
C SER A 28 2.41 33.48 -8.33
N LEU A 29 2.36 32.77 -9.47
CA LEU A 29 1.97 31.35 -9.52
C LEU A 29 2.90 30.47 -8.69
N ALA A 30 4.21 30.69 -8.77
CA ALA A 30 5.20 29.95 -8.01
C ALA A 30 5.05 30.10 -6.48
N LYS A 31 4.47 31.20 -6.00
CA LYS A 31 4.16 31.39 -4.57
C LYS A 31 2.78 30.87 -4.19
N ILE A 32 1.81 30.94 -5.10
CA ILE A 32 0.41 30.55 -4.85
C ILE A 32 0.25 29.04 -4.88
N LEU A 33 0.85 28.33 -5.84
CA LEU A 33 0.64 26.89 -6.05
C LEU A 33 0.98 26.02 -4.81
N PRO A 34 2.14 26.17 -4.14
CA PRO A 34 2.41 25.44 -2.90
C PRO A 34 1.39 25.69 -1.80
N VAL A 35 0.92 26.94 -1.68
CA VAL A 35 -0.11 27.30 -0.69
C VAL A 35 -1.44 26.64 -1.03
N SER A 36 -1.83 26.62 -2.32
CA SER A 36 -3.04 25.95 -2.79
C SER A 36 -3.01 24.45 -2.50
N ILE A 37 -1.87 23.78 -2.67
CA ILE A 37 -1.69 22.36 -2.32
C ILE A 37 -2.01 22.12 -0.83
N VAL A 38 -1.42 22.92 0.07
CA VAL A 38 -1.67 22.80 1.52
C VAL A 38 -3.12 23.15 1.87
N CYS A 39 -3.71 24.17 1.26
CA CYS A 39 -5.10 24.53 1.50
C CYS A 39 -6.06 23.41 1.07
N THR A 40 -5.84 22.80 -0.09
CA THR A 40 -6.66 21.68 -0.58
C THR A 40 -6.55 20.46 0.33
N SER A 41 -5.34 20.13 0.80
CA SER A 41 -5.17 19.02 1.75
C SER A 41 -5.76 19.32 3.13
N LEU A 42 -5.71 20.57 3.61
CA LEU A 42 -6.40 20.96 4.84
C LEU A 42 -7.92 20.85 4.74
N ILE A 43 -8.51 21.19 3.59
CA ILE A 43 -9.94 20.98 3.35
C ILE A 43 -10.25 19.47 3.39
N GLY A 44 -9.45 18.65 2.71
CA GLY A 44 -9.58 17.19 2.75
C GLY A 44 -9.45 16.62 4.17
N PHE A 45 -8.53 17.15 4.98
CA PHE A 45 -8.36 16.79 6.38
C PHE A 45 -9.62 17.07 7.21
N ILE A 46 -10.22 18.26 7.05
CA ILE A 46 -11.45 18.61 7.76
C ILE A 46 -12.60 17.69 7.36
N VAL A 47 -12.73 17.41 6.06
CA VAL A 47 -13.77 16.51 5.54
C VAL A 47 -13.59 15.10 6.09
N ALA A 48 -12.36 14.59 6.13
CA ALA A 48 -12.02 13.29 6.70
C ALA A 48 -12.49 13.17 8.16
N ILE A 49 -12.04 14.09 9.03
CA ILE A 49 -12.44 14.08 10.44
C ILE A 49 -13.96 14.20 10.59
N ALA A 50 -14.62 15.05 9.80
CA ALA A 50 -16.08 15.19 9.85
C ALA A 50 -16.80 13.88 9.47
N MET A 51 -16.38 13.23 8.39
CA MET A 51 -16.94 11.94 7.95
C MET A 51 -16.79 10.88 9.02
N PHE A 52 -15.59 10.77 9.61
CA PHE A 52 -15.34 9.82 10.70
C PHE A 52 -16.27 10.02 11.90
N ILE A 53 -16.52 11.29 12.27
CA ILE A 53 -17.44 11.63 13.37
C ILE A 53 -18.88 11.29 13.00
N PHE A 54 -19.33 11.61 11.78
CA PHE A 54 -20.71 11.32 11.34
C PHE A 54 -21.01 9.82 11.23
N GLU A 55 -20.01 9.01 10.86
CA GLU A 55 -20.12 7.55 10.86
C GLU A 55 -20.10 6.94 12.28
N GLY A 56 -19.98 7.78 13.31
CA GLY A 56 -19.96 7.36 14.70
C GLY A 56 -18.64 6.72 15.12
N GLY A 57 -17.53 7.02 14.43
CA GLY A 57 -16.22 6.38 14.59
C GLY A 57 -15.80 6.24 16.06
N PHE A 58 -15.73 7.35 16.80
CA PHE A 58 -15.37 7.32 18.24
C PHE A 58 -16.36 6.54 19.10
N SER A 59 -17.66 6.65 18.83
CA SER A 59 -18.69 5.89 19.56
C SER A 59 -18.54 4.38 19.34
N ASN A 60 -18.24 3.97 18.11
CA ASN A 60 -18.05 2.57 17.74
C ASN A 60 -16.77 1.99 18.38
N GLN A 61 -15.69 2.75 18.43
CA GLN A 61 -14.46 2.38 19.14
C GLN A 61 -14.71 2.14 20.63
N ILE A 62 -15.45 3.04 21.30
CA ILE A 62 -15.79 2.88 22.72
C ILE A 62 -16.66 1.65 22.94
N LYS A 63 -17.62 1.37 22.05
CA LYS A 63 -18.47 0.17 22.13
C LYS A 63 -17.66 -1.12 22.00
N ALA A 64 -16.71 -1.16 21.06
CA ALA A 64 -15.83 -2.33 20.88
C ALA A 64 -15.03 -2.63 22.15
N ILE A 65 -14.37 -1.61 22.71
CA ILE A 65 -13.57 -1.74 23.94
C ILE A 65 -14.42 -2.13 25.15
N LYS A 66 -15.68 -1.69 25.23
CA LYS A 66 -16.58 -2.10 26.32
C LYS A 66 -17.05 -3.55 26.19
N GLY A 67 -17.16 -4.08 24.97
CA GLY A 67 -17.62 -5.44 24.73
C GLY A 67 -16.56 -6.48 25.08
N ASP A 68 -15.39 -6.34 24.48
CA ASP A 68 -14.19 -7.11 24.80
C ASP A 68 -13.05 -6.13 25.04
N PHE A 69 -12.51 -6.04 26.26
CA PHE A 69 -11.52 -5.04 26.58
C PHE A 69 -10.23 -5.20 25.76
N PHE A 70 -9.72 -6.43 25.64
CA PHE A 70 -8.46 -6.67 24.92
C PHE A 70 -8.66 -6.77 23.41
N GLY A 71 -9.69 -7.50 22.97
CA GLY A 71 -10.04 -7.59 21.55
C GLY A 71 -10.52 -6.25 20.99
N GLY A 72 -11.33 -5.52 21.74
CA GLY A 72 -11.89 -4.23 21.36
C GLY A 72 -10.87 -3.10 21.27
N ILE A 73 -9.74 -3.15 21.99
CA ILE A 73 -8.63 -2.21 21.77
C ILE A 73 -8.04 -2.42 20.37
N SER A 74 -7.85 -3.67 19.95
CA SER A 74 -7.35 -4.00 18.61
C SER A 74 -8.37 -3.65 17.54
N GLU A 75 -9.64 -4.01 17.73
CA GLU A 75 -10.74 -3.71 16.79
C GLU A 75 -11.06 -2.21 16.71
N GLY A 76 -10.70 -1.43 17.72
CA GLY A 76 -10.86 0.02 17.72
C GLY A 76 -9.92 0.75 16.75
N PHE A 77 -8.80 0.15 16.34
CA PHE A 77 -7.93 0.75 15.34
C PHE A 77 -8.56 0.74 13.96
N THR A 78 -8.39 1.85 13.23
CA THR A 78 -8.96 2.05 11.91
C THR A 78 -7.98 2.78 11.00
N LEU A 79 -7.96 2.39 9.73
CA LEU A 79 -7.34 3.20 8.67
C LEU A 79 -8.27 4.37 8.25
N GLY A 80 -9.52 4.31 8.71
CA GLY A 80 -10.54 5.36 8.70
C GLY A 80 -10.66 6.11 7.37
N THR A 81 -10.80 7.42 7.48
CA THR A 81 -11.08 8.30 6.33
C THR A 81 -9.82 8.93 5.73
N ALA A 82 -8.63 8.52 6.19
CA ALA A 82 -7.35 8.96 5.64
C ALA A 82 -7.21 8.68 4.12
N SER A 83 -7.99 7.72 3.61
CA SER A 83 -8.10 7.43 2.17
C SER A 83 -8.59 8.62 1.34
N ILE A 84 -9.32 9.58 1.91
CA ILE A 84 -9.78 10.82 1.24
C ILE A 84 -8.59 11.69 0.82
N LEU A 85 -7.49 11.66 1.57
CA LEU A 85 -6.28 12.42 1.28
C LEU A 85 -5.33 11.67 0.32
N THR A 86 -5.45 10.35 0.23
CA THR A 86 -4.50 9.51 -0.52
C THR A 86 -5.08 8.94 -1.81
N SER A 87 -6.41 8.88 -1.93
CA SER A 87 -7.13 8.48 -3.14
C SER A 87 -8.40 9.34 -3.36
N GLY A 88 -8.85 9.45 -4.60
CA GLY A 88 -10.03 10.25 -4.96
C GLY A 88 -9.71 11.69 -5.38
N ILE A 89 -10.68 12.60 -5.21
CA ILE A 89 -10.65 13.93 -5.83
C ILE A 89 -9.56 14.86 -5.26
N VAL A 90 -9.29 14.80 -3.96
CA VAL A 90 -8.32 15.66 -3.27
C VAL A 90 -6.90 15.45 -3.83
N PRO A 91 -6.33 14.23 -3.85
CA PRO A 91 -5.02 14.00 -4.44
C PRO A 91 -4.99 14.25 -5.95
N THR A 92 -6.10 14.11 -6.67
CA THR A 92 -6.18 14.50 -8.10
C THR A 92 -6.00 16.01 -8.28
N ILE A 93 -6.71 16.83 -7.49
CA ILE A 93 -6.56 18.29 -7.52
C ILE A 93 -5.12 18.69 -7.16
N ILE A 94 -4.55 18.08 -6.11
CA ILE A 94 -3.16 18.33 -5.70
C ILE A 94 -2.18 17.98 -6.84
N SER A 95 -2.39 16.85 -7.53
CA SER A 95 -1.55 16.44 -8.67
C SER A 95 -1.57 17.47 -9.80
N VAL A 96 -2.73 18.07 -10.08
CA VAL A 96 -2.86 19.15 -11.07
C VAL A 96 -2.04 20.38 -10.66
N PHE A 97 -2.07 20.76 -9.38
CA PHE A 97 -1.26 21.88 -8.88
C PHE A 97 0.24 21.59 -8.95
N ILE A 98 0.68 20.38 -8.61
CA ILE A 98 2.08 19.96 -8.74
C ILE A 98 2.53 20.02 -10.20
N LEU A 99 1.69 19.53 -11.14
CA LEU A 99 1.98 19.60 -12.57
C LEU A 99 2.11 21.07 -13.04
N ALA A 100 1.18 21.94 -12.63
CA ALA A 100 1.26 23.36 -12.93
C ALA A 100 2.54 24.01 -12.37
N GLU A 101 2.97 23.60 -11.18
CA GLU A 101 4.18 24.11 -10.56
C GLU A 101 5.45 23.68 -11.31
N ILE A 102 5.51 22.42 -11.75
CA ILE A 102 6.58 21.92 -12.62
C ILE A 102 6.65 22.75 -13.91
N VAL A 103 5.50 23.05 -14.54
CA VAL A 103 5.44 23.89 -15.75
C VAL A 103 5.97 25.30 -15.49
N VAL A 104 5.52 25.95 -14.41
CA VAL A 104 5.98 27.29 -14.02
C VAL A 104 7.49 27.30 -13.77
N LEU A 105 8.00 26.28 -13.08
CA LEU A 105 9.42 26.12 -12.77
C LEU A 105 10.26 25.90 -14.04
N VAL A 106 9.80 25.06 -14.97
CA VAL A 106 10.45 24.85 -16.27
C VAL A 106 10.50 26.16 -17.07
N ILE A 107 9.37 26.85 -17.22
CA ILE A 107 9.34 28.13 -17.98
C ILE A 107 10.29 29.15 -17.34
N SER A 108 10.27 29.26 -16.01
CA SER A 108 11.13 30.18 -15.28
C SER A 108 12.62 29.86 -15.48
N TYR A 109 12.99 28.58 -15.41
CA TYR A 109 14.35 28.11 -15.65
C TYR A 109 14.84 28.46 -17.07
N PHE A 110 14.01 28.21 -18.09
CA PHE A 110 14.35 28.52 -19.49
C PHE A 110 14.48 30.01 -19.77
N LYS A 111 13.85 30.87 -18.96
CA LYS A 111 13.93 32.33 -19.13
C LYS A 111 15.23 32.93 -18.59
N THR A 112 15.79 32.37 -17.52
CA THR A 112 16.89 33.00 -16.77
C THR A 112 18.25 32.33 -16.94
N GLU A 113 18.30 31.03 -17.21
CA GLU A 113 19.57 30.28 -17.21
C GLU A 113 20.32 30.35 -18.55
N SER A 114 21.62 30.01 -18.50
CA SER A 114 22.50 30.03 -19.67
C SER A 114 22.04 29.06 -20.77
N LYS A 115 22.41 29.35 -22.03
CA LYS A 115 22.04 28.54 -23.21
C LYS A 115 22.41 27.06 -23.04
N VAL A 116 23.60 26.77 -22.51
CA VAL A 116 24.09 25.40 -22.30
C VAL A 116 23.20 24.65 -21.31
N LYS A 117 22.95 25.24 -20.13
CA LYS A 117 22.09 24.65 -19.10
C LYS A 117 20.66 24.40 -19.58
N ARG A 118 20.12 25.31 -20.41
CA ARG A 118 18.80 25.17 -21.02
C ARG A 118 18.74 24.00 -22.00
N ILE A 119 19.75 23.83 -22.85
CA ILE A 119 19.83 22.69 -23.78
C ILE A 119 19.90 21.38 -22.99
N THR A 120 20.75 21.30 -21.96
CA THR A 120 20.88 20.10 -21.13
C THR A 120 19.55 19.71 -20.47
N VAL A 121 18.85 20.67 -19.84
CA VAL A 121 17.54 20.42 -19.22
C VAL A 121 16.48 20.09 -20.27
N GLY A 122 16.52 20.72 -21.45
CA GLY A 122 15.64 20.38 -22.56
C GLY A 122 15.79 18.93 -23.03
N ILE A 123 17.03 18.44 -23.16
CA ILE A 123 17.31 17.04 -23.48
C ILE A 123 16.80 16.12 -22.36
N CYS A 124 17.05 16.46 -21.10
CA CYS A 124 16.57 15.69 -19.95
C CYS A 124 15.04 15.60 -19.93
N LEU A 125 14.33 16.71 -20.19
CA LEU A 125 12.87 16.74 -20.26
C LEU A 125 12.33 15.97 -21.46
N GLY A 126 12.97 16.07 -22.63
CA GLY A 126 12.56 15.36 -23.83
C GLY A 126 12.69 13.84 -23.68
N ILE A 127 13.90 13.36 -23.36
CA ILE A 127 14.17 11.93 -23.18
C ILE A 127 13.42 11.41 -21.96
N GLY A 128 13.48 12.12 -20.83
CA GLY A 128 12.77 11.74 -19.61
C GLY A 128 11.27 11.66 -19.84
N GLY A 129 10.67 12.66 -20.50
CA GLY A 129 9.25 12.67 -20.82
C GLY A 129 8.80 11.49 -21.67
N ILE A 130 9.61 11.09 -22.68
CA ILE A 130 9.34 9.90 -23.50
C ILE A 130 9.41 8.63 -22.64
N LEU A 131 10.45 8.47 -21.81
CA LEU A 131 10.63 7.29 -20.97
C LEU A 131 9.53 7.15 -19.92
N PHE A 132 9.19 8.24 -19.21
CA PHE A 132 8.11 8.26 -18.23
C PHE A 132 6.74 8.10 -18.90
N GLY A 133 6.53 8.67 -20.08
CA GLY A 133 5.32 8.48 -20.87
C GLY A 133 5.12 7.03 -21.30
N PHE A 134 6.19 6.38 -21.79
CA PHE A 134 6.17 4.95 -22.13
C PHE A 134 5.91 4.07 -20.91
N ALA A 135 6.62 4.32 -19.79
CA ALA A 135 6.41 3.58 -18.56
C ALA A 135 4.99 3.76 -18.00
N GLY A 136 4.46 4.99 -18.03
CA GLY A 136 3.10 5.31 -17.61
C GLY A 136 2.05 4.64 -18.49
N PHE A 137 2.23 4.66 -19.80
CA PHE A 137 1.36 3.94 -20.74
C PHE A 137 1.38 2.44 -20.48
N PHE A 138 2.57 1.86 -20.30
CA PHE A 138 2.73 0.44 -20.00
C PHE A 138 2.02 0.04 -18.69
N LEU A 139 2.21 0.84 -17.62
CA LEU A 139 1.52 0.61 -16.34
C LEU A 139 -0.01 0.76 -16.49
N ALA A 140 -0.49 1.77 -17.20
CA ALA A 140 -1.93 1.97 -17.43
C ALA A 140 -2.57 0.81 -18.19
N VAL A 141 -1.82 0.20 -19.12
CA VAL A 141 -2.22 -1.03 -19.82
C VAL A 141 -2.21 -2.23 -18.86
N CYS A 142 -1.14 -2.44 -18.09
CA CYS A 142 -1.04 -3.54 -17.13
C CYS A 142 -2.13 -3.49 -16.05
N PHE A 143 -2.47 -2.31 -15.55
CA PHE A 143 -3.51 -2.10 -14.55
C PHE A 143 -4.93 -2.07 -15.13
N GLY A 144 -5.09 -2.25 -16.46
CA GLY A 144 -6.40 -2.29 -17.10
C GLY A 144 -7.14 -0.95 -17.12
N VAL A 145 -6.46 0.16 -16.84
CA VAL A 145 -7.02 1.52 -16.95
C VAL A 145 -7.41 1.82 -18.40
N ILE A 146 -6.65 1.28 -19.35
CA ILE A 146 -6.91 1.38 -20.78
C ILE A 146 -7.42 0.01 -21.27
N SER A 147 -8.67 -0.33 -20.96
CA SER A 147 -9.34 -1.57 -21.40
C SER A 147 -10.39 -1.25 -22.49
N SER A 148 -9.90 -0.87 -23.67
CA SER A 148 -10.75 -0.82 -24.87
C SER A 148 -10.33 -1.92 -25.83
N LYS A 149 -11.31 -2.64 -26.39
CA LYS A 149 -11.09 -3.72 -27.38
C LYS A 149 -10.21 -3.29 -28.55
N LYS A 150 -10.25 -2.00 -28.93
CA LYS A 150 -9.37 -1.44 -29.98
C LYS A 150 -7.92 -1.33 -29.51
N THR A 151 -7.70 -0.91 -28.28
CA THR A 151 -6.35 -0.75 -27.71
C THR A 151 -5.72 -2.11 -27.44
N GLU A 152 -6.50 -3.10 -27.00
CA GLU A 152 -6.04 -4.49 -26.83
C GLU A 152 -5.47 -5.06 -28.14
N MET A 153 -6.15 -4.89 -29.28
CA MET A 153 -5.61 -5.32 -30.59
C MET A 153 -4.32 -4.59 -30.98
N ILE A 154 -4.21 -3.29 -30.71
CA ILE A 154 -2.98 -2.50 -31.00
C ILE A 154 -1.83 -2.98 -30.11
N ILE A 155 -2.11 -3.23 -28.83
CA ILE A 155 -1.13 -3.69 -27.85
C ILE A 155 -0.67 -5.11 -28.17
N VAL A 156 -1.59 -6.02 -28.51
CA VAL A 156 -1.28 -7.39 -28.96
C VAL A 156 -0.43 -7.34 -30.23
N LYS A 157 -0.70 -6.43 -31.17
CA LYS A 157 0.11 -6.24 -32.37
C LYS A 157 1.51 -5.66 -32.08
N MET A 158 1.65 -4.83 -31.05
CA MET A 158 2.96 -4.33 -30.60
C MET A 158 3.75 -5.41 -29.83
N LEU A 159 3.07 -6.22 -29.01
CA LEU A 159 3.65 -7.33 -28.26
C LEU A 159 3.98 -8.52 -29.17
N SER A 160 3.21 -8.78 -30.23
CA SER A 160 3.49 -9.84 -31.19
C SER A 160 4.81 -9.62 -31.94
N ASN A 161 5.24 -8.37 -32.09
CA ASN A 161 6.57 -8.04 -32.64
C ASN A 161 7.72 -8.35 -31.65
N ILE A 162 7.39 -8.63 -30.39
CA ILE A 162 8.32 -9.01 -29.31
C ILE A 162 8.22 -10.53 -29.05
N ASP A 163 7.26 -11.22 -29.67
CA ASP A 163 7.00 -12.64 -29.49
C ASP A 163 8.16 -13.47 -30.07
N GLY A 164 8.99 -13.99 -29.16
CA GLY A 164 10.28 -14.62 -29.47
C GLY A 164 11.44 -14.13 -28.61
N MET A 165 11.30 -12.98 -27.94
CA MET A 165 12.27 -12.56 -26.91
C MET A 165 12.04 -13.33 -25.61
N GLN A 166 13.13 -13.86 -25.03
CA GLN A 166 13.08 -14.41 -23.68
C GLN A 166 12.56 -13.36 -22.70
N ILE A 167 11.62 -13.75 -21.84
CA ILE A 167 10.97 -12.87 -20.84
C ILE A 167 12.02 -12.12 -19.99
N ASN A 168 13.14 -12.79 -19.66
CA ASN A 168 14.22 -12.19 -18.90
C ASN A 168 14.89 -11.01 -19.63
N THR A 169 14.97 -11.03 -20.95
CA THR A 169 15.53 -9.93 -21.76
C THR A 169 14.61 -8.71 -21.74
N ILE A 170 13.29 -8.92 -21.81
CA ILE A 170 12.29 -7.84 -21.70
C ILE A 170 12.37 -7.19 -20.32
N ILE A 171 12.38 -8.00 -19.25
CA ILE A 171 12.46 -7.51 -17.87
C ILE A 171 13.75 -6.73 -17.64
N ASN A 172 14.89 -7.23 -18.13
CA ASN A 172 16.17 -6.54 -17.99
C ASN A 172 16.18 -5.22 -18.79
N GLY A 173 15.59 -5.19 -19.99
CA GLY A 173 15.41 -3.97 -20.77
C GLY A 173 14.57 -2.93 -20.02
N LEU A 174 13.44 -3.33 -19.44
CA LEU A 174 12.57 -2.43 -18.67
C LEU A 174 13.26 -1.88 -17.42
N LYS A 175 14.07 -2.70 -16.73
CA LYS A 175 14.90 -2.26 -15.59
C LYS A 175 15.90 -1.18 -16.00
N ILE A 176 16.59 -1.36 -17.13
CA ILE A 176 17.56 -0.37 -17.65
C ILE A 176 16.85 0.93 -18.02
N ILE A 177 15.71 0.85 -18.72
CA ILE A 177 14.87 2.01 -19.08
C ILE A 177 14.45 2.78 -17.82
N ALA A 178 13.96 2.08 -16.80
CA ALA A 178 13.57 2.69 -15.53
C ALA A 178 14.75 3.36 -14.83
N LEU A 179 15.92 2.72 -14.80
CA LEU A 179 17.13 3.26 -14.16
C LEU A 179 17.61 4.53 -14.87
N ILE A 180 17.61 4.55 -16.21
CA ILE A 180 17.92 5.75 -17.00
C ILE A 180 16.90 6.86 -16.72
N GLY A 181 15.60 6.55 -16.68
CA GLY A 181 14.55 7.51 -16.37
C GLY A 181 14.74 8.15 -14.98
N ILE A 182 15.06 7.34 -13.96
CA ILE A 182 15.37 7.83 -12.60
C ILE A 182 16.62 8.72 -12.62
N ALA A 183 17.69 8.29 -13.30
CA ALA A 183 18.92 9.09 -13.39
C ALA A 183 18.68 10.46 -14.04
N LEU A 184 17.92 10.51 -15.14
CA LEU A 184 17.54 11.76 -15.81
C LEU A 184 16.68 12.66 -14.92
N LEU A 185 15.77 12.08 -14.15
CA LEU A 185 14.96 12.82 -13.18
C LEU A 185 15.83 13.42 -12.07
N ILE A 186 16.80 12.67 -11.55
CA ILE A 186 17.75 13.18 -10.55
C ILE A 186 18.56 14.34 -11.12
N ILE A 187 19.10 14.17 -12.34
CA ILE A 187 19.85 15.24 -13.03
C ILE A 187 18.97 16.49 -13.19
N PHE A 188 17.74 16.32 -13.65
CA PHE A 188 16.78 17.42 -13.79
C PHE A 188 16.55 18.15 -12.45
N ILE A 189 16.32 17.42 -11.36
CA ILE A 189 16.13 18.01 -10.02
C ILE A 189 17.39 18.75 -9.56
N VAL A 190 18.58 18.18 -9.77
CA VAL A 190 19.85 18.83 -9.38
C VAL A 190 20.05 20.14 -10.13
N PHE A 191 19.82 20.18 -11.45
CA PHE A 191 19.89 21.42 -12.23
C PHE A 191 18.90 22.47 -11.71
N MET A 192 17.70 22.04 -11.36
CA MET A 192 16.67 22.92 -10.82
C MET A 192 17.02 23.45 -9.42
N LEU A 193 17.65 22.65 -8.56
CA LEU A 193 18.13 23.07 -7.24
C LEU A 193 19.31 24.06 -7.30
N MET A 194 20.12 23.98 -8.35
CA MET A 194 21.19 24.94 -8.62
C MET A 194 20.71 26.25 -9.27
N SER A 195 19.43 26.32 -9.66
CA SER A 195 18.85 27.51 -10.29
C SER A 195 18.47 28.59 -9.28
N GLN A 196 18.24 29.81 -9.78
CA GLN A 196 17.72 30.92 -8.97
C GLN A 196 16.31 30.64 -8.41
N TYR A 197 15.58 29.68 -8.99
CA TYR A 197 14.22 29.31 -8.59
C TYR A 197 14.16 28.12 -7.62
N ARG A 198 15.28 27.75 -6.99
CA ARG A 198 15.33 26.69 -5.95
C ARG A 198 14.34 26.87 -4.80
N TRP A 199 13.90 28.10 -4.54
CA TRP A 199 12.90 28.39 -3.51
C TRP A 199 11.52 27.80 -3.85
N ILE A 200 11.17 27.71 -5.14
CA ILE A 200 9.94 27.05 -5.62
C ILE A 200 9.97 25.59 -5.17
N ILE A 201 11.06 24.87 -5.51
CA ILE A 201 11.26 23.46 -5.15
C ILE A 201 11.17 23.23 -3.65
N LYS A 202 11.81 24.10 -2.85
CA LYS A 202 11.77 23.99 -1.38
C LYS A 202 10.35 24.13 -0.83
N ASN A 203 9.61 25.14 -1.30
CA ASN A 203 8.24 25.37 -0.85
C ASN A 203 7.30 24.26 -1.31
N SER A 204 7.47 23.80 -2.55
CA SER A 204 6.76 22.67 -3.14
C SER A 204 6.99 21.38 -2.35
N ALA A 205 8.25 21.06 -2.03
CA ALA A 205 8.60 19.87 -1.24
C ALA A 205 7.97 19.90 0.15
N ILE A 206 7.95 21.06 0.82
CA ILE A 206 7.27 21.22 2.11
C ILE A 206 5.74 21.03 1.94
N ALA A 207 5.15 21.61 0.90
CA ALA A 207 3.71 21.48 0.65
C ALA A 207 3.30 20.02 0.37
N ILE A 208 4.09 19.30 -0.42
CA ILE A 208 3.91 17.87 -0.73
C ILE A 208 4.09 17.03 0.54
N LEU A 209 5.14 17.27 1.33
CA LEU A 209 5.38 16.58 2.61
C LEU A 209 4.19 16.76 3.55
N ILE A 210 3.70 18.00 3.69
CA ILE A 210 2.55 18.27 4.55
C ILE A 210 1.31 17.54 4.02
N SER A 211 1.06 17.58 2.72
CA SER A 211 -0.19 17.09 2.14
C SER A 211 -0.29 15.58 2.03
N TYR A 212 0.80 14.89 1.69
CA TYR A 212 0.81 13.43 1.46
C TYR A 212 1.34 12.61 2.63
N ILE A 213 2.06 13.23 3.57
CA ILE A 213 2.64 12.51 4.71
C ILE A 213 2.05 13.06 6.01
N VAL A 214 2.30 14.33 6.33
CA VAL A 214 1.95 14.88 7.65
C VAL A 214 0.44 14.83 7.90
N LEU A 215 -0.38 15.36 6.99
CA LEU A 215 -1.83 15.44 7.20
C LEU A 215 -2.51 14.06 7.24
N PRO A 216 -2.24 13.11 6.33
CA PRO A 216 -2.77 11.75 6.44
C PRO A 216 -2.38 11.06 7.75
N LEU A 217 -1.13 11.21 8.21
CA LEU A 217 -0.70 10.71 9.52
C LEU A 217 -1.47 11.37 10.67
N MET A 218 -1.70 12.69 10.59
CA MET A 218 -2.50 13.40 11.60
C MET A 218 -3.96 12.94 11.61
N VAL A 219 -4.57 12.62 10.46
CA VAL A 219 -5.91 12.01 10.42
C VAL A 219 -5.89 10.67 11.14
N LEU A 220 -4.97 9.77 10.78
CA LEU A 220 -4.87 8.46 11.41
C LEU A 220 -4.66 8.57 12.92
N LEU A 221 -3.79 9.47 13.38
CA LEU A 221 -3.58 9.70 14.82
C LEU A 221 -4.84 10.24 15.50
N ALA A 222 -5.54 11.17 14.86
CA ALA A 222 -6.77 11.74 15.41
C ALA A 222 -7.91 10.71 15.48
N GLU A 223 -8.09 9.89 14.45
CA GLU A 223 -9.11 8.84 14.40
C GLU A 223 -8.81 7.69 15.36
N ASN A 224 -7.53 7.39 15.61
CA ASN A 224 -7.09 6.31 16.49
C ASN A 224 -6.72 6.76 17.91
N VAL A 225 -7.08 7.98 18.29
CA VAL A 225 -6.71 8.56 19.59
C VAL A 225 -7.23 7.72 20.76
N ILE A 226 -8.48 7.23 20.67
CA ILE A 226 -9.13 6.42 21.73
C ILE A 226 -8.44 5.07 21.96
N PRO A 227 -8.33 4.17 20.95
CA PRO A 227 -7.69 2.87 21.14
C PRO A 227 -6.20 3.03 21.52
N MET A 228 -5.52 4.06 21.03
CA MET A 228 -4.13 4.35 21.41
C MET A 228 -4.00 4.70 22.90
N PHE A 229 -4.85 5.61 23.42
CA PHE A 229 -4.81 5.98 24.83
C PHE A 229 -5.19 4.83 25.75
N ILE A 230 -6.24 4.08 25.42
CA ILE A 230 -6.71 2.96 26.25
C ILE A 230 -5.70 1.80 26.20
N GLY A 231 -5.12 1.51 25.03
CA GLY A 231 -4.04 0.54 24.89
C GLY A 231 -2.81 0.89 25.72
N LEU A 232 -2.41 2.17 25.74
CA LEU A 232 -1.30 2.65 26.58
C LEU A 232 -1.58 2.38 28.08
N ILE A 233 -2.79 2.71 28.55
CA ILE A 233 -3.17 2.46 29.95
C ILE A 233 -3.14 0.96 30.26
N ALA A 234 -3.67 0.11 29.38
CA ALA A 234 -3.65 -1.34 29.56
C ALA A 234 -2.22 -1.90 29.68
N ILE A 235 -1.29 -1.43 28.84
CA ILE A 235 0.13 -1.82 28.90
C ILE A 235 0.75 -1.41 30.25
N VAL A 236 0.49 -0.19 30.73
CA VAL A 236 1.02 0.30 32.01
C VAL A 236 0.48 -0.53 33.18
N VAL A 237 -0.82 -0.84 33.19
CA VAL A 237 -1.46 -1.61 34.26
C VAL A 237 -0.93 -3.05 34.28
N ILE A 238 -0.84 -3.71 33.12
CA ILE A 238 -0.37 -5.11 33.03
C ILE A 238 1.13 -5.18 33.31
N GLY A 239 1.92 -4.29 32.73
CA GLY A 239 3.35 -4.20 32.98
C GLY A 239 3.66 -3.93 34.45
N GLY A 240 2.90 -3.02 35.08
CA GLY A 240 2.96 -2.74 36.51
C GLY A 240 2.60 -3.97 37.37
N ALA A 241 1.50 -4.65 37.05
CA ALA A 241 1.06 -5.86 37.75
C ALA A 241 2.07 -7.01 37.63
N LEU A 242 2.71 -7.21 36.47
CA LEU A 242 3.76 -8.21 36.28
C LEU A 242 5.03 -7.88 37.08
N LEU A 243 5.45 -6.61 37.12
CA LEU A 243 6.61 -6.18 37.90
C LEU A 243 6.37 -6.24 39.42
N PHE A 244 5.17 -5.92 39.88
CA PHE A 244 4.81 -6.02 41.30
C PHE A 244 4.55 -7.47 41.73
N GLY A 245 3.93 -8.28 40.86
CA GLY A 245 3.68 -9.71 41.09
C GLY A 245 4.97 -10.53 41.16
N THR A 246 5.96 -10.22 40.31
CA THR A 246 7.30 -10.84 40.40
C THR A 246 8.07 -10.41 41.65
N LYS A 247 7.93 -9.16 42.11
CA LYS A 247 8.49 -8.70 43.40
C LYS A 247 7.80 -9.36 44.61
N LEU A 248 6.49 -9.61 44.56
CA LEU A 248 5.77 -10.34 45.61
C LEU A 248 6.12 -11.83 45.63
N PHE A 249 6.35 -12.46 44.46
CA PHE A 249 6.79 -13.86 44.38
C PHE A 249 8.28 -14.08 44.70
N LEU A 250 9.15 -13.08 44.48
CA LEU A 250 10.58 -13.16 44.80
C LEU A 250 10.95 -12.59 46.18
N SER A 251 10.00 -11.97 46.90
CA SER A 251 10.22 -11.42 48.25
C SER A 251 9.48 -12.20 49.35
N GLY A 252 8.80 -13.30 49.01
CA GLY A 252 8.02 -14.11 49.94
C GLY A 252 8.43 -15.58 49.93
N GLY A 253 9.42 -15.94 50.76
CA GLY A 253 9.55 -17.29 51.31
C GLY A 253 10.77 -18.09 50.87
N GLU A 254 11.87 -17.97 51.61
CA GLU A 254 12.75 -19.09 51.86
C GLU A 254 11.99 -20.14 52.69
N SER A 255 11.75 -21.33 52.12
CA SER A 255 11.64 -22.56 52.90
C SER A 255 11.76 -23.78 51.99
N SER A 256 12.93 -24.39 52.03
CA SER A 256 13.20 -25.78 51.68
C SER A 256 12.35 -26.75 52.52
N ASN A 257 11.71 -27.74 51.88
CA ASN A 257 11.67 -29.11 52.39
C ASN A 257 11.20 -30.12 51.34
N SER A 258 11.69 -31.33 51.53
CA SER A 258 11.89 -32.45 50.60
C SER A 258 11.03 -33.68 50.93
N TYR A 259 10.97 -34.62 49.97
CA TYR A 259 10.46 -36.02 50.01
C TYR A 259 8.91 -36.16 49.99
N ASP A 260 8.28 -37.13 49.32
CA ASP A 260 8.75 -38.46 48.93
C ASP A 260 8.01 -39.03 47.67
N SER A 261 8.72 -39.94 47.04
CA SER A 261 8.43 -40.88 45.96
C SER A 261 7.29 -41.87 46.24
N GLY A 262 6.61 -42.31 45.17
CA GLY A 262 5.58 -43.37 45.22
C GLY A 262 5.30 -44.05 43.88
N HIS A 263 6.27 -44.89 43.47
CA HIS A 263 6.23 -46.05 42.57
C HIS A 263 5.54 -46.10 41.17
N SER A 264 6.43 -46.44 40.23
CA SER A 264 6.35 -47.07 38.91
C SER A 264 5.48 -48.33 38.77
N ASN A 265 5.07 -48.63 37.52
CA ASN A 265 5.24 -49.98 36.96
C ASN A 265 5.62 -49.91 35.47
N TYR A 266 6.85 -50.30 35.18
CA TYR A 266 7.32 -50.76 33.87
C TYR A 266 7.26 -52.29 33.87
N SER A 267 6.83 -52.88 32.75
CA SER A 267 7.11 -54.28 32.42
C SER A 267 7.80 -54.36 31.05
N GLU A 268 8.96 -55.01 31.06
CA GLU A 268 9.88 -55.37 29.96
C GLU A 268 9.20 -56.04 28.75
N LEU A 269 9.53 -55.62 27.52
CA LEU A 269 10.59 -56.11 26.61
C LEU A 269 10.31 -57.48 25.96
N SER A 270 10.13 -57.47 24.63
CA SER A 270 10.69 -58.49 23.74
C SER A 270 10.78 -57.97 22.29
N ARG A 271 11.82 -58.47 21.61
CA ARG A 271 12.56 -57.90 20.47
C ARG A 271 12.08 -58.53 19.13
N VAL A 272 12.64 -58.03 18.01
CA VAL A 272 12.67 -58.60 16.62
C VAL A 272 11.40 -58.27 15.80
N VAL A 273 11.38 -57.67 14.58
CA VAL A 273 12.21 -57.74 13.36
C VAL A 273 12.12 -56.39 12.60
N LYS A 274 13.24 -55.92 12.02
CA LYS A 274 13.26 -54.83 11.03
C LYS A 274 12.66 -55.30 9.70
N THR A 275 11.59 -54.65 9.23
CA THR A 275 11.21 -54.67 7.81
C THR A 275 10.94 -53.24 7.34
N LYS A 276 11.79 -52.76 6.43
CA LYS A 276 11.61 -51.48 5.73
C LYS A 276 10.28 -51.51 4.96
N LYS A 277 9.43 -50.50 5.18
CA LYS A 277 8.33 -50.12 4.28
C LYS A 277 8.48 -48.67 3.84
N PRO A 278 8.06 -48.33 2.61
CA PRO A 278 8.60 -47.22 1.84
C PRO A 278 8.07 -45.86 2.30
N VAL A 279 8.91 -44.84 2.12
CA VAL A 279 8.62 -43.43 2.39
C VAL A 279 7.45 -42.97 1.52
N GLU A 280 6.32 -42.68 2.16
CA GLU A 280 5.15 -42.06 1.53
C GLU A 280 5.41 -40.56 1.35
N LYS A 281 5.26 -40.06 0.13
CA LYS A 281 5.49 -38.66 -0.23
C LYS A 281 4.46 -37.77 0.48
N ASN A 282 4.92 -36.92 1.37
CA ASN A 282 4.13 -35.85 1.98
C ASN A 282 3.59 -34.90 0.90
N THR A 283 2.28 -34.99 0.63
CA THR A 283 1.54 -34.01 -0.16
C THR A 283 1.25 -32.80 0.73
N TYR A 284 1.86 -31.66 0.42
CA TYR A 284 1.65 -30.38 1.12
C TYR A 284 0.16 -29.99 1.10
N GLN A 285 -0.50 -30.00 2.26
CA GLN A 285 -1.82 -29.42 2.45
C GLN A 285 -1.66 -27.95 2.84
N ASN A 286 -1.96 -27.02 1.93
CA ASN A 286 -2.14 -25.61 2.29
C ASN A 286 -3.55 -25.44 2.85
N GLU A 287 -3.68 -25.33 4.16
CA GLU A 287 -4.96 -24.96 4.79
C GLU A 287 -5.22 -23.47 4.56
N ILE A 288 -6.26 -23.14 3.79
CA ILE A 288 -6.71 -21.75 3.64
C ILE A 288 -8.02 -21.59 4.41
N LYS A 289 -7.99 -20.76 5.46
CA LYS A 289 -9.13 -20.54 6.37
C LYS A 289 -10.00 -19.39 5.87
N GLY A 290 -11.34 -19.60 5.86
CA GLY A 290 -12.32 -18.51 5.76
C GLY A 290 -12.76 -18.10 4.35
N TRP A 291 -13.27 -19.04 3.56
CA TRP A 291 -13.74 -18.80 2.18
C TRP A 291 -15.26 -19.05 2.06
N SER A 292 -15.92 -18.38 1.12
CA SER A 292 -17.33 -18.60 0.79
C SER A 292 -17.50 -19.19 -0.62
N GLU A 293 -18.35 -20.20 -0.77
CA GLU A 293 -18.86 -20.65 -2.08
C GLU A 293 -19.46 -19.46 -2.87
N PRO A 294 -19.38 -19.44 -4.21
CA PRO A 294 -19.00 -20.54 -5.11
C PRO A 294 -17.50 -20.59 -5.49
N PHE A 295 -17.04 -21.77 -5.95
CA PHE A 295 -15.77 -21.92 -6.67
C PHE A 295 -16.02 -21.87 -8.17
N TRP A 296 -15.13 -21.21 -8.92
CA TRP A 296 -15.24 -21.17 -10.38
C TRP A 296 -13.87 -21.21 -11.05
N ARG A 297 -13.84 -21.70 -12.28
CA ARG A 297 -12.68 -21.61 -13.16
C ARG A 297 -12.60 -20.21 -13.76
N ASP A 298 -11.41 -19.64 -13.76
CA ASP A 298 -11.12 -18.42 -14.52
C ASP A 298 -9.68 -18.47 -15.07
N LYS A 299 -9.48 -17.87 -16.24
CA LYS A 299 -8.15 -17.58 -16.77
C LYS A 299 -7.69 -16.30 -16.12
N GLY A 300 -7.44 -16.34 -14.81
CA GLY A 300 -7.25 -15.14 -14.03
C GLY A 300 -6.08 -14.32 -14.54
N GLY A 301 -6.42 -13.17 -15.12
CA GLY A 301 -5.47 -12.11 -15.42
C GLY A 301 -6.10 -10.77 -15.10
N LEU A 302 -5.53 -10.06 -14.13
CA LEU A 302 -5.44 -8.61 -14.20
C LEU A 302 -4.07 -8.33 -14.83
N GLY A 303 -4.04 -8.12 -16.15
CA GLY A 303 -2.83 -7.70 -16.88
C GLY A 303 -2.11 -8.78 -17.70
N ILE A 304 -1.32 -8.30 -18.67
CA ILE A 304 -0.80 -9.02 -19.86
C ILE A 304 0.52 -9.78 -19.58
N LEU A 305 0.90 -10.01 -18.32
CA LEU A 305 2.24 -10.53 -17.98
C LEU A 305 2.28 -11.66 -16.94
N GLN A 306 1.22 -12.46 -16.80
CA GLN A 306 1.30 -13.75 -16.11
C GLN A 306 0.73 -14.88 -16.98
N SER A 307 1.34 -16.06 -16.83
CA SER A 307 1.02 -17.30 -17.54
C SER A 307 -0.50 -17.48 -17.65
N GLN A 308 -1.02 -17.69 -18.86
CA GLN A 308 -2.44 -17.97 -19.16
C GLN A 308 -2.89 -19.36 -18.63
N GLU A 309 -2.41 -19.77 -17.47
CA GLU A 309 -2.74 -21.04 -16.87
C GLU A 309 -4.10 -20.95 -16.17
N ASP A 310 -5.00 -21.87 -16.49
CA ASP A 310 -6.32 -21.97 -15.88
C ASP A 310 -6.21 -22.26 -14.38
N HIS A 311 -6.79 -21.39 -13.56
CA HIS A 311 -6.85 -21.55 -12.10
C HIS A 311 -8.30 -21.62 -11.62
N ILE A 312 -8.48 -22.29 -10.48
CA ILE A 312 -9.72 -22.30 -9.72
C ILE A 312 -9.65 -21.13 -8.75
N TYR A 313 -10.73 -20.35 -8.66
CA TYR A 313 -10.86 -19.18 -7.78
C TYR A 313 -12.00 -19.34 -6.79
N CYS A 314 -11.91 -18.60 -5.70
CA CYS A 314 -12.99 -18.35 -4.76
C CYS A 314 -12.96 -16.89 -4.30
N TYR A 315 -13.97 -16.48 -3.55
CA TYR A 315 -13.91 -15.25 -2.77
C TYR A 315 -13.45 -15.54 -1.34
N ASN A 316 -12.55 -14.70 -0.81
CA ASN A 316 -12.29 -14.66 0.63
C ASN A 316 -13.45 -13.97 1.37
N ASN A 317 -13.41 -13.98 2.71
CA ASN A 317 -14.41 -13.30 3.54
C ASN A 317 -14.56 -11.78 3.28
N TRP A 318 -13.60 -11.17 2.59
CA TRP A 318 -13.61 -9.76 2.18
C TRP A 318 -14.05 -9.54 0.73
N LYS A 319 -14.59 -10.58 0.05
CA LYS A 319 -15.01 -10.56 -1.36
C LYS A 319 -13.89 -10.30 -2.37
N GLU A 320 -12.64 -10.55 -2.00
CA GLU A 320 -11.52 -10.49 -2.93
C GLU A 320 -11.34 -11.84 -3.62
N LYS A 321 -11.00 -11.80 -4.91
CA LYS A 321 -10.78 -12.98 -5.74
C LYS A 321 -9.42 -13.61 -5.40
N GLN A 322 -9.43 -14.85 -4.89
CA GLN A 322 -8.23 -15.58 -4.48
C GLN A 322 -8.04 -16.84 -5.33
N ALA A 323 -6.82 -17.04 -5.84
CA ALA A 323 -6.46 -18.25 -6.59
C ALA A 323 -6.26 -19.43 -5.62
N VAL A 324 -6.91 -20.56 -5.89
CA VAL A 324 -6.87 -21.78 -5.07
C VAL A 324 -5.77 -22.72 -5.54
N CYS A 325 -5.91 -23.19 -6.78
CA CYS A 325 -4.97 -24.12 -7.41
C CYS A 325 -5.16 -24.09 -8.93
N ARG A 326 -4.19 -24.68 -9.64
CA ARG A 326 -4.29 -24.89 -11.10
C ARG A 326 -5.38 -25.93 -11.41
N VAL A 327 -6.17 -25.68 -12.45
CA VAL A 327 -7.21 -26.61 -12.91
C VAL A 327 -6.59 -27.96 -13.27
N SER A 328 -5.42 -27.97 -13.92
CA SER A 328 -4.73 -29.21 -14.30
C SER A 328 -4.31 -30.07 -13.11
N ALA A 329 -3.92 -29.45 -11.99
CA ALA A 329 -3.55 -30.15 -10.75
C ALA A 329 -4.78 -30.71 -10.02
N PHE A 330 -5.89 -29.97 -10.04
CA PHE A 330 -7.17 -30.44 -9.51
C PHE A 330 -7.70 -31.63 -10.33
N GLU A 331 -7.80 -31.51 -11.66
CA GLU A 331 -8.33 -32.56 -12.53
C GLU A 331 -7.49 -33.85 -12.51
N LYS A 332 -6.16 -33.74 -12.35
CA LYS A 332 -5.25 -34.89 -12.21
C LYS A 332 -5.32 -35.56 -10.84
N GLY A 333 -6.00 -34.96 -9.86
CA GLY A 333 -6.07 -35.47 -8.49
C GLY A 333 -4.82 -35.17 -7.64
N GLU A 334 -3.90 -34.33 -8.14
CA GLU A 334 -2.68 -33.94 -7.43
C GLU A 334 -2.99 -33.02 -6.23
N VAL A 335 -4.10 -32.27 -6.31
CA VAL A 335 -4.59 -31.39 -5.24
C VAL A 335 -6.06 -31.68 -4.94
N ALA A 336 -6.38 -31.79 -3.65
CA ALA A 336 -7.76 -31.93 -3.17
C ALA A 336 -8.21 -30.62 -2.49
N ILE A 337 -9.35 -30.08 -2.92
CA ILE A 337 -10.01 -28.97 -2.23
C ILE A 337 -10.99 -29.58 -1.23
N ILE A 338 -10.86 -29.24 0.05
CA ILE A 338 -11.71 -29.72 1.13
C ILE A 338 -12.50 -28.53 1.67
N ASP A 339 -13.82 -28.64 1.68
CA ASP A 339 -14.66 -27.63 2.31
C ASP A 339 -14.45 -27.66 3.83
N TYR A 340 -14.14 -26.48 4.39
CA TYR A 340 -13.90 -26.31 5.81
C TYR A 340 -15.13 -26.68 6.67
N LYS A 341 -16.35 -26.36 6.21
CA LYS A 341 -17.59 -26.57 6.96
C LYS A 341 -18.04 -28.03 6.93
N THR A 342 -18.06 -28.64 5.75
CA THR A 342 -18.55 -30.02 5.60
C THR A 342 -17.46 -31.08 5.72
N LYS A 343 -16.18 -30.69 5.72
CA LYS A 343 -15.01 -31.59 5.65
C LYS A 343 -15.02 -32.55 4.46
N ARG A 344 -15.85 -32.28 3.45
CA ARG A 344 -15.95 -33.09 2.24
C ARG A 344 -15.03 -32.56 1.16
N ARG A 345 -14.43 -33.48 0.39
CA ARG A 345 -13.69 -33.13 -0.83
C ARG A 345 -14.66 -32.61 -1.87
N ILE A 346 -14.35 -31.44 -2.44
CA ILE A 346 -15.12 -30.87 -3.53
C ILE A 346 -14.79 -31.65 -4.80
N MET A 347 -15.83 -32.25 -5.39
CA MET A 347 -15.70 -33.10 -6.58
C MET A 347 -16.25 -32.43 -7.84
N SER A 348 -16.98 -31.33 -7.72
CA SER A 348 -17.62 -30.63 -8.84
C SER A 348 -17.40 -29.13 -8.72
N ILE A 349 -16.80 -28.54 -9.76
CA ILE A 349 -16.57 -27.10 -9.90
C ILE A 349 -16.98 -26.72 -11.32
N ALA A 350 -17.75 -25.63 -11.46
CA ALA A 350 -18.27 -25.21 -12.75
C ALA A 350 -17.12 -24.93 -13.75
N GLY A 351 -17.12 -25.65 -14.88
CA GLY A 351 -16.10 -25.51 -15.94
C GLY A 351 -14.83 -26.35 -15.76
N CYS A 352 -14.78 -27.27 -14.77
CA CYS A 352 -13.70 -28.24 -14.55
C CYS A 352 -14.19 -29.68 -14.70
N LYS A 353 -13.30 -30.60 -15.10
CA LYS A 353 -13.56 -32.04 -15.03
C LYS A 353 -13.52 -32.54 -13.59
N THR A 354 -14.23 -33.63 -13.31
CA THR A 354 -14.16 -34.34 -12.03
C THR A 354 -12.73 -34.80 -11.77
N PRO A 355 -12.17 -34.54 -10.57
CA PRO A 355 -10.79 -34.89 -10.25
C PRO A 355 -10.62 -36.41 -10.23
N LYS A 356 -9.51 -36.92 -10.79
CA LYS A 356 -9.14 -38.33 -10.65
C LYS A 356 -8.98 -38.68 -9.17
N ARG A 357 -9.47 -39.87 -8.80
CA ARG A 357 -9.41 -40.36 -7.41
C ARG A 357 -8.00 -40.74 -7.01
#